data_AF-A0A7C5UU41-F1
#
_entry.id   AF-A0A7C5UU41-F1
#
_cell.length_a   1.000
_cell.length_b   1.000
_cell.length_c   1.000
_cell.angle_alpha   90.00
_cell.angle_beta   90.00
_cell.angle_gamma   90.00
#
_symmetry.space_group_name_H-M   'P 1'
#
loop_
_entity.id
_entity.type
_entity.pdbx_description
1 polymer ?
#
loop_
_entity_poly.entity_id
_entity_poly.type
_entity_poly.pdbx_seq_one_letter_code
_entity_poly.pdbx_strand_id
1 'polypeptide(L)'
;MVNSPRFDICGRANRGEIDEVWIYNGPYFGFYESTLVGPGAYWYNSPPVPGPHNCNRLIPLMGPSPERDLGCAIHNFGHRMEATMTRVYGSWEQNRTSHNWECFALVKALSPDYSYSGCGNIHYPPNAEHDYDYENTATVLSNCDDFAHYPDLGDPAETSRPVSCLDWGCTGLGYLAYWFAHLPSNWGCGPDGVANNWWKYFADPALALSPSSPCP
;
A
#
# COMPACT_ATOMS: atom_id res chain seq x y z
N MET A 1 -4.69 -21.08 12.43
CA MET A 1 -5.87 -20.96 11.53
C MET A 1 -5.62 -21.54 10.15
N VAL A 2 -4.53 -21.14 9.46
CA VAL A 2 -4.22 -21.56 8.09
C VAL A 2 -4.30 -23.09 7.88
N ASN A 3 -3.80 -23.88 8.83
CA ASN A 3 -3.82 -25.36 8.77
C ASN A 3 -5.13 -26.00 9.26
N SER A 4 -6.17 -25.22 9.58
CA SER A 4 -7.42 -25.77 10.07
C SER A 4 -8.13 -26.53 8.94
N PRO A 5 -8.42 -27.84 9.11
CA PRO A 5 -9.16 -28.61 8.10
C PRO A 5 -10.58 -28.07 7.86
N ARG A 6 -11.14 -27.38 8.86
CA ARG A 6 -12.47 -26.76 8.76
C ARG A 6 -12.49 -25.60 7.75
N PHE A 7 -11.43 -24.80 7.72
CA PHE A 7 -11.36 -23.62 6.85
C PHE A 7 -10.66 -23.91 5.53
N ASP A 8 -9.73 -24.88 5.51
CA ASP A 8 -8.98 -25.33 4.33
C ASP A 8 -8.38 -24.16 3.52
N ILE A 9 -7.86 -23.12 4.19
CA ILE A 9 -7.45 -21.87 3.52
C ILE A 9 -6.49 -22.13 2.35
N CYS A 10 -5.39 -22.84 2.62
CA CYS A 10 -4.43 -23.19 1.58
C CYS A 10 -5.02 -24.12 0.52
N GLY A 11 -5.84 -25.12 0.89
CA GLY A 11 -6.41 -26.05 -0.08
C GLY A 11 -7.38 -25.34 -1.03
N ARG A 12 -8.26 -24.48 -0.51
CA ARG A 12 -9.17 -23.64 -1.30
C ARG A 12 -8.40 -22.71 -2.23
N ALA A 13 -7.36 -22.05 -1.73
CA ALA A 13 -6.52 -21.19 -2.56
C ALA A 13 -5.77 -21.95 -3.66
N ASN A 14 -5.24 -23.14 -3.35
CA ASN A 14 -4.57 -24.00 -4.33
C ASN A 14 -5.53 -24.48 -5.44
N ARG A 15 -6.82 -24.62 -5.13
CA ARG A 15 -7.87 -24.95 -6.10
C ARG A 15 -8.46 -23.72 -6.81
N GLY A 16 -7.96 -22.52 -6.52
CA GLY A 16 -8.44 -21.27 -7.13
C GLY A 16 -9.82 -20.83 -6.63
N GLU A 17 -10.26 -21.31 -5.46
CA GLU A 17 -11.58 -20.96 -4.90
C GLU A 17 -11.56 -19.65 -4.11
N ILE A 18 -10.38 -19.22 -3.66
CA ILE A 18 -10.14 -17.95 -2.95
C ILE A 18 -8.79 -17.37 -3.37
N ASP A 19 -8.70 -16.05 -3.32
CA ASP A 19 -7.46 -15.29 -3.53
C ASP A 19 -6.99 -14.59 -2.24
N GLU A 20 -7.88 -14.40 -1.28
CA GLU A 20 -7.59 -13.78 0.02
C GLU A 20 -8.57 -14.23 1.11
N VAL A 21 -8.26 -13.90 2.37
CA VAL A 21 -9.10 -14.20 3.53
C VAL A 21 -9.20 -12.98 4.42
N TRP A 22 -10.42 -12.62 4.83
CA TRP A 22 -10.67 -11.55 5.79
C TRP A 22 -11.20 -12.14 7.10
N ILE A 23 -10.58 -11.76 8.22
CA ILE A 23 -10.91 -12.27 9.54
C ILE A 23 -11.19 -11.07 10.44
N TYR A 24 -12.48 -10.82 10.66
CA TYR A 24 -12.87 -9.83 11.66
C TYR A 24 -12.54 -10.38 13.05
N ASN A 25 -11.69 -9.64 13.79
CA ASN A 25 -11.19 -10.08 15.08
C ASN A 25 -11.03 -8.91 16.05
N GLY A 26 -11.14 -9.20 17.36
CA GLY A 26 -10.97 -8.20 18.42
C GLY A 26 -9.51 -8.09 18.89
N PRO A 27 -9.19 -7.09 19.72
CA PRO A 27 -7.88 -6.93 20.32
C PRO A 27 -7.39 -8.22 21.01
N TYR A 28 -6.10 -8.53 20.86
CA TYR A 28 -5.42 -9.70 21.46
C TYR A 28 -5.86 -11.08 20.93
N PHE A 29 -6.55 -11.17 19.80
CA PHE A 29 -6.95 -12.45 19.20
C PHE A 29 -5.82 -13.14 18.41
N GLY A 30 -4.64 -12.51 18.35
CA GLY A 30 -3.45 -13.07 17.70
C GLY A 30 -3.43 -12.90 16.18
N PHE A 31 -4.16 -11.91 15.65
CA PHE A 31 -4.13 -11.55 14.22
C PHE A 31 -3.46 -10.19 14.03
N TYR A 32 -2.83 -10.04 12.87
CA TYR A 32 -2.31 -8.77 12.38
C TYR A 32 -3.34 -8.11 11.47
N GLU A 33 -3.24 -6.79 11.30
CA GLU A 33 -4.06 -6.01 10.37
C GLU A 33 -3.97 -6.55 8.94
N SER A 34 -2.76 -6.96 8.56
CA SER A 34 -2.49 -7.75 7.37
C SER A 34 -1.33 -8.71 7.64
N THR A 35 -1.36 -9.88 7.02
CA THR A 35 -0.24 -10.83 6.99
C THR A 35 -0.29 -11.63 5.69
N LEU A 36 0.81 -12.28 5.34
CA LEU A 36 0.94 -13.04 4.11
C LEU A 36 1.38 -14.48 4.40
N VAL A 37 0.70 -15.44 3.79
CA VAL A 37 1.05 -16.86 3.88
C VAL A 37 1.34 -17.44 2.51
N GLY A 38 2.27 -18.38 2.44
CA GLY A 38 2.63 -19.07 1.20
C GLY A 38 4.12 -18.99 0.86
N PRO A 39 4.54 -19.63 -0.24
CA PRO A 39 5.94 -19.67 -0.66
C PRO A 39 6.44 -18.27 -1.03
N GLY A 40 7.57 -17.86 -0.46
CA GLY A 40 8.16 -16.54 -0.72
C GLY A 40 7.44 -15.38 -0.03
N ALA A 41 6.62 -15.66 0.99
CA ALA A 41 5.94 -14.62 1.74
C ALA A 41 6.95 -13.63 2.36
N TYR A 42 6.61 -12.35 2.32
CA TYR A 42 7.43 -11.24 2.78
C TYR A 42 6.67 -10.42 3.83
N TRP A 43 7.33 -9.40 4.38
CA TRP A 43 6.70 -8.50 5.34
C TRP A 43 5.42 -7.90 4.76
N TYR A 44 4.31 -8.01 5.48
CA TYR A 44 3.00 -7.59 4.98
C TYR A 44 2.23 -6.84 6.07
N ASN A 45 2.86 -5.81 6.65
CA ASN A 45 2.53 -5.21 7.97
C ASN A 45 2.72 -6.16 9.16
N SER A 46 3.30 -7.33 8.91
CA SER A 46 3.67 -8.31 9.91
C SER A 46 4.72 -9.24 9.34
N PRO A 47 5.39 -10.04 10.21
CA PRO A 47 6.10 -11.22 9.76
C PRO A 47 5.15 -12.16 8.98
N PRO A 48 5.66 -12.90 7.98
CA PRO A 48 4.91 -13.96 7.30
C PRO A 48 4.34 -14.99 8.27
N VAL A 49 3.24 -15.63 7.89
CA VAL A 49 2.69 -16.75 8.68
C VAL A 49 3.71 -17.88 8.71
N PRO A 50 4.16 -18.33 9.91
CA PRO A 50 5.17 -19.36 10.02
C PRO A 50 4.66 -20.71 9.52
N GLY A 51 5.57 -21.50 8.95
CA GLY A 51 5.29 -22.87 8.54
C GLY A 51 5.18 -23.85 9.73
N PRO A 52 4.79 -25.10 9.47
CA PRO A 52 4.44 -25.65 8.15
C PRO A 52 3.02 -25.25 7.70
N HIS A 53 2.81 -25.12 6.39
CA HIS A 53 1.51 -24.96 5.74
C HIS A 53 1.53 -25.58 4.33
N ASN A 54 0.39 -25.92 3.76
CA ASN A 54 0.27 -26.52 2.42
C ASN A 54 -0.12 -25.53 1.31
N CYS A 55 0.08 -24.23 1.53
CA CYS A 55 -0.16 -23.19 0.52
C CYS A 55 0.88 -23.29 -0.60
N ASN A 56 0.42 -23.32 -1.86
CA ASN A 56 1.27 -23.34 -3.06
C ASN A 56 1.36 -21.96 -3.74
N ARG A 57 0.62 -20.97 -3.22
CA ARG A 57 0.61 -19.58 -3.68
C ARG A 57 0.57 -18.64 -2.48
N LEU A 58 0.89 -17.37 -2.70
CA LEU A 58 0.74 -16.31 -1.71
C LEU A 58 -0.73 -15.96 -1.52
N ILE A 59 -1.15 -15.78 -0.27
CA ILE A 59 -2.53 -15.45 0.11
C ILE A 59 -2.49 -14.33 1.16
N PRO A 60 -3.02 -13.13 0.85
CA PRO A 60 -3.27 -12.10 1.84
C PRO A 60 -4.28 -12.56 2.88
N LEU A 61 -3.94 -12.39 4.16
CA LEU A 61 -4.88 -12.52 5.27
C LEU A 61 -5.05 -11.13 5.89
N MET A 62 -6.25 -10.58 5.80
CA MET A 62 -6.60 -9.25 6.33
C MET A 62 -7.34 -9.40 7.66
N GLY A 63 -7.00 -8.57 8.64
CA GLY A 63 -7.53 -8.64 10.00
C GLY A 63 -8.23 -7.36 10.46
N PRO A 64 -9.28 -6.87 9.78
CA PRO A 64 -10.04 -5.71 10.27
C PRO A 64 -10.70 -6.01 11.63
N SER A 65 -10.95 -4.98 12.42
CA SER A 65 -11.65 -5.12 13.71
C SER A 65 -13.12 -4.71 13.59
N PRO A 66 -14.08 -5.51 14.11
CA PRO A 66 -15.48 -5.13 14.14
C PRO A 66 -15.78 -4.02 15.17
N GLU A 67 -14.82 -3.70 16.04
CA GLU A 67 -14.91 -2.61 17.02
C GLU A 67 -14.47 -1.25 16.43
N ARG A 68 -13.99 -1.26 15.18
CA ARG A 68 -13.43 -0.10 14.49
C ARG A 68 -14.27 0.25 13.27
N ASP A 69 -14.10 1.47 12.80
CA ASP A 69 -14.84 2.00 11.66
C ASP A 69 -14.24 1.55 10.30
N LEU A 70 -14.91 1.97 9.23
CA LEU A 70 -14.48 1.74 7.86
C LEU A 70 -13.09 2.33 7.57
N GLY A 71 -12.76 3.49 8.16
CA GLY A 71 -11.46 4.13 7.97
C GLY A 71 -10.33 3.22 8.43
N CYS A 72 -10.47 2.62 9.61
CA CYS A 72 -9.50 1.65 10.13
C CYS A 72 -9.40 0.40 9.23
N ALA A 73 -10.54 -0.10 8.72
CA ALA A 73 -10.52 -1.24 7.81
C ALA A 73 -9.74 -0.91 6.52
N ILE A 74 -9.96 0.25 5.92
CA ILE A 74 -9.26 0.72 4.71
C ILE A 74 -7.77 0.97 5.00
N HIS A 75 -7.43 1.49 6.19
CA HIS A 75 -6.05 1.68 6.64
C HIS A 75 -5.25 0.37 6.57
N ASN A 76 -5.84 -0.76 7.00
CA ASN A 76 -5.20 -2.08 6.89
C ASN A 76 -4.87 -2.46 5.43
N PHE A 77 -5.75 -2.14 4.48
CA PHE A 77 -5.47 -2.37 3.06
C PHE A 77 -4.37 -1.45 2.55
N GLY A 78 -4.26 -0.24 3.09
CA GLY A 78 -3.17 0.67 2.77
C GLY A 78 -1.82 0.09 3.17
N HIS A 79 -1.73 -0.50 4.36
CA HIS A 79 -0.54 -1.23 4.80
C HIS A 79 -0.17 -2.41 3.88
N ARG A 80 -1.17 -3.12 3.35
CA ARG A 80 -0.97 -4.12 2.30
C ARG A 80 -0.32 -3.49 1.06
N MET A 81 -0.82 -2.33 0.61
CA MET A 81 -0.27 -1.64 -0.54
C MET A 81 1.17 -1.20 -0.29
N GLU A 82 1.43 -0.56 0.85
CA GLU A 82 2.77 -0.11 1.25
C GLU A 82 3.78 -1.26 1.30
N ALA A 83 3.41 -2.37 1.95
CA ALA A 83 4.26 -3.54 2.05
C ALA A 83 4.53 -4.18 0.68
N THR A 84 3.51 -4.24 -0.18
CA THR A 84 3.63 -4.78 -1.54
C THR A 84 4.55 -3.91 -2.39
N MET A 85 4.37 -2.59 -2.40
CA MET A 85 5.18 -1.69 -3.22
C MET A 85 6.61 -1.56 -2.69
N THR A 86 6.79 -1.61 -1.37
CA THR A 86 8.12 -1.74 -0.75
C THR A 86 8.82 -3.01 -1.24
N ARG A 87 8.09 -4.13 -1.39
CA ARG A 87 8.64 -5.37 -1.95
C ARG A 87 8.98 -5.24 -3.44
N VAL A 88 8.11 -4.60 -4.22
CA VAL A 88 8.30 -4.36 -5.67
C VAL A 88 9.58 -3.58 -5.93
N TYR A 89 9.78 -2.46 -5.22
CA TYR A 89 10.95 -1.60 -5.42
C TYR A 89 12.17 -2.00 -4.56
N GLY A 90 11.98 -2.89 -3.59
CA GLY A 90 13.04 -3.40 -2.72
C GLY A 90 13.35 -2.54 -1.49
N SER A 91 12.79 -1.34 -1.39
CA SER A 91 12.97 -0.43 -0.27
C SER A 91 11.85 0.60 -0.15
N TRP A 92 11.79 1.22 1.03
CA TRP A 92 11.04 2.44 1.27
C TRP A 92 11.75 3.21 2.39
N GLU A 93 12.57 4.18 2.01
CA GLU A 93 13.28 5.07 2.93
C GLU A 93 12.72 6.48 2.86
N GLN A 94 12.52 7.09 4.03
CA GLN A 94 12.15 8.51 4.12
C GLN A 94 13.35 9.38 3.75
N ASN A 95 13.09 10.62 3.32
CA ASN A 95 14.12 11.55 2.88
C ASN A 95 14.94 11.03 1.68
N ARG A 96 14.30 10.25 0.81
CA ARG A 96 14.90 9.67 -0.40
C ARG A 96 13.85 9.57 -1.50
N THR A 97 14.29 9.68 -2.75
CA THR A 97 13.46 9.52 -3.96
C THR A 97 14.22 8.70 -5.00
N SER A 98 14.77 7.54 -4.58
CA SER A 98 15.63 6.71 -5.44
C SER A 98 14.85 5.94 -6.51
N HIS A 99 13.55 5.76 -6.29
CA HIS A 99 12.62 5.08 -7.19
C HIS A 99 11.18 5.60 -6.99
N ASN A 100 10.28 5.25 -7.91
CA ASN A 100 8.96 5.86 -8.00
C ASN A 100 8.05 5.60 -6.78
N TRP A 101 8.22 4.48 -6.06
CA TRP A 101 7.51 4.30 -4.77
C TRP A 101 7.93 5.31 -3.69
N GLU A 102 9.20 5.65 -3.61
CA GLU A 102 9.69 6.66 -2.67
C GLU A 102 9.23 8.06 -3.08
N CYS A 103 9.22 8.36 -4.37
CA CYS A 103 8.63 9.59 -4.89
C CYS A 103 7.13 9.70 -4.52
N PHE A 104 6.38 8.60 -4.67
CA PHE A 104 4.96 8.55 -4.33
C PHE A 104 4.73 8.74 -2.84
N ALA A 105 5.47 8.00 -2.02
CA ALA A 105 5.29 7.94 -0.57
C ALA A 105 5.99 9.06 0.20
N LEU A 106 6.62 10.01 -0.51
CA LEU A 106 7.37 11.11 0.08
C LEU A 106 6.47 12.00 0.94
N VAL A 107 6.88 12.25 2.18
CA VAL A 107 6.24 13.21 3.09
C VAL A 107 7.29 14.19 3.56
N LYS A 108 7.06 15.49 3.36
CA LYS A 108 7.97 16.55 3.76
C LYS A 108 8.37 16.49 5.24
N ALA A 109 7.43 16.21 6.14
CA ALA A 109 7.73 16.10 7.57
C ALA A 109 8.72 14.98 7.92
N LEU A 110 8.82 13.95 7.09
CA LEU A 110 9.77 12.85 7.24
C LEU A 110 10.99 12.99 6.31
N SER A 111 10.98 14.01 5.43
CA SER A 111 11.93 14.19 4.33
C SER A 111 12.44 15.63 4.27
N PRO A 112 13.23 16.08 5.27
CA PRO A 112 13.63 17.48 5.42
C PRO A 112 14.46 18.04 4.26
N ASP A 113 15.08 17.20 3.43
CA ASP A 113 15.84 17.65 2.25
C ASP A 113 14.93 18.04 1.06
N TYR A 114 13.63 17.80 1.17
CA TYR A 114 12.64 18.07 0.13
C TYR A 114 11.69 19.19 0.56
N SER A 115 11.38 20.11 -0.35
CA SER A 115 10.46 21.24 -0.11
C SER A 115 9.00 20.92 -0.41
N TYR A 116 8.73 19.75 -0.99
CA TYR A 116 7.43 19.23 -1.43
C TYR A 116 7.21 17.81 -0.89
N SER A 117 5.98 17.32 -1.04
CA SER A 117 5.59 15.94 -0.73
C SER A 117 5.13 15.20 -1.99
N GLY A 118 5.15 13.88 -1.96
CA GLY A 118 4.41 13.03 -2.87
C GLY A 118 2.93 12.97 -2.49
N CYS A 119 2.32 11.81 -2.69
CA CYS A 119 0.99 11.48 -2.14
C CYS A 119 1.01 11.18 -0.64
N GLY A 120 2.20 10.97 -0.08
CA GLY A 120 2.37 10.57 1.31
C GLY A 120 2.13 9.08 1.52
N ASN A 121 1.86 8.68 2.75
CA ASN A 121 1.66 7.28 3.11
C ASN A 121 0.39 7.09 3.91
N ILE A 122 0.04 5.86 4.27
CA ILE A 122 -1.27 5.59 4.86
C ILE A 122 -1.49 6.30 6.19
N HIS A 123 -0.40 6.70 6.86
CA HIS A 123 -0.38 7.45 8.13
C HIS A 123 -0.27 8.97 7.95
N TYR A 124 0.48 9.41 6.95
CA TYR A 124 0.87 10.80 6.76
C TYR A 124 0.39 11.31 5.40
N PRO A 125 -0.67 12.15 5.39
CA PRO A 125 -0.95 13.01 4.26
C PRO A 125 0.23 13.87 3.81
N PRO A 126 0.20 14.39 2.57
CA PRO A 126 1.25 15.26 2.06
C PRO A 126 1.62 16.41 3.00
N ASN A 127 0.64 16.99 3.68
CA ASN A 127 0.79 18.16 4.55
C ASN A 127 0.89 17.83 6.04
N ALA A 128 0.96 16.54 6.40
CA ALA A 128 1.01 16.10 7.80
C ALA A 128 2.29 16.57 8.49
N GLU A 129 2.19 16.94 9.76
CA GLU A 129 3.35 17.23 10.63
C GLU A 129 3.70 16.07 11.57
N HIS A 130 2.73 15.21 11.86
CA HIS A 130 2.89 14.02 12.69
C HIS A 130 1.96 12.89 12.23
N ASP A 131 2.06 11.74 12.89
CA ASP A 131 1.30 10.54 12.57
C ASP A 131 -0.21 10.81 12.64
N TYR A 132 -0.97 10.30 11.67
CA TYR A 132 -2.44 10.42 11.54
C TYR A 132 -3.01 11.85 11.45
N ASP A 133 -2.21 12.81 10.97
CA ASP A 133 -2.58 14.23 10.86
C ASP A 133 -3.50 14.55 9.66
N TYR A 134 -4.63 13.85 9.57
CA TYR A 134 -5.57 13.89 8.42
C TYR A 134 -6.36 15.20 8.29
N GLU A 135 -6.46 15.98 9.36
CA GLU A 135 -7.30 17.18 9.44
C GLU A 135 -6.48 18.48 9.34
N ASN A 136 -5.18 18.37 9.06
CA ASN A 136 -4.28 19.51 8.98
C ASN A 136 -4.71 20.46 7.84
N THR A 137 -5.01 21.70 8.19
CA THR A 137 -5.43 22.73 7.23
C THR A 137 -4.26 23.44 6.55
N ALA A 138 -3.02 23.19 6.99
CA ALA A 138 -1.83 23.77 6.37
C ALA A 138 -1.72 23.31 4.91
N THR A 139 -1.13 24.17 4.09
CA THR A 139 -0.89 23.86 2.67
C THR A 139 0.54 23.42 2.48
N VAL A 140 0.74 22.40 1.65
CA VAL A 140 2.07 21.94 1.19
C VAL A 140 2.08 21.88 -0.34
N LEU A 141 3.25 22.01 -0.95
CA LEU A 141 3.41 21.62 -2.35
C LEU A 141 3.44 20.09 -2.45
N SER A 142 2.64 19.53 -3.34
CA SER A 142 2.63 18.10 -3.62
C SER A 142 2.58 17.81 -5.11
N ASN A 143 3.39 16.86 -5.58
CA ASN A 143 3.34 16.34 -6.95
C ASN A 143 2.46 15.08 -7.08
N CYS A 144 1.59 14.81 -6.09
CA CYS A 144 0.77 13.59 -6.05
C CYS A 144 -0.07 13.37 -7.31
N ASP A 145 -0.71 14.43 -7.83
CA ASP A 145 -1.53 14.37 -9.06
C ASP A 145 -0.75 13.85 -10.28
N ASP A 146 0.56 14.07 -10.32
CA ASP A 146 1.39 13.69 -11.46
C ASP A 146 1.48 12.16 -11.62
N PHE A 147 1.21 11.40 -10.55
CA PHE A 147 1.15 9.93 -10.61
C PHE A 147 0.00 9.41 -11.49
N ALA A 148 -0.97 10.25 -11.86
CA ALA A 148 -1.93 9.93 -12.92
C ALA A 148 -1.24 9.69 -14.28
N HIS A 149 -0.03 10.23 -14.48
CA HIS A 149 0.76 10.09 -15.70
C HIS A 149 1.84 9.00 -15.61
N TYR A 150 1.98 8.29 -14.47
CA TYR A 150 2.99 7.23 -14.32
C TYR A 150 2.91 6.23 -15.49
N PRO A 151 4.03 5.97 -16.18
CA PRO A 151 5.42 6.17 -15.75
C PRO A 151 6.05 7.49 -16.21
N ASP A 152 5.34 8.31 -16.98
CA ASP A 152 5.83 9.55 -17.58
C ASP A 152 5.66 10.72 -16.60
N LEU A 153 6.36 10.65 -15.46
CA LEU A 153 6.34 11.69 -14.42
C LEU A 153 7.19 12.90 -14.83
N GLY A 154 6.71 14.10 -14.50
CA GLY A 154 7.42 15.36 -14.73
C GLY A 154 8.39 15.71 -13.59
N ASP A 155 9.10 16.84 -13.75
CA ASP A 155 9.91 17.40 -12.67
C ASP A 155 8.99 17.90 -11.55
N PRO A 156 9.15 17.46 -10.28
CA PRO A 156 8.35 17.94 -9.16
C PRO A 156 8.35 19.46 -8.98
N ALA A 157 9.40 20.17 -9.43
CA ALA A 157 9.43 21.64 -9.42
C ALA A 157 8.36 22.25 -10.36
N GLU A 158 7.94 21.52 -11.38
CA GLU A 158 6.94 21.95 -12.37
C GLU A 158 5.55 21.35 -12.11
N THR A 159 5.48 20.11 -11.60
CA THR A 159 4.23 19.37 -11.42
C THR A 159 3.63 19.53 -10.02
N SER A 160 4.39 20.01 -9.02
CA SER A 160 3.84 20.20 -7.68
C SER A 160 2.82 21.32 -7.63
N ARG A 161 1.67 21.05 -6.99
CA ARG A 161 0.63 22.05 -6.70
C ARG A 161 0.37 22.17 -5.21
N PRO A 162 -0.19 23.31 -4.74
CA PRO A 162 -0.65 23.43 -3.36
C PRO A 162 -1.78 22.44 -3.06
N VAL A 163 -1.63 21.65 -2.00
CA VAL A 163 -2.61 20.68 -1.48
C VAL A 163 -2.79 20.89 0.02
N SER A 164 -4.01 20.66 0.51
CA SER A 164 -4.39 20.72 1.93
C SER A 164 -5.44 19.67 2.26
N CYS A 165 -5.89 19.58 3.52
CA CYS A 165 -6.95 18.64 3.84
C CYS A 165 -8.27 18.85 3.09
N LEU A 166 -8.50 20.05 2.54
CA LEU A 166 -9.69 20.32 1.73
C LEU A 166 -9.77 19.43 0.49
N ASP A 167 -8.63 19.00 -0.07
CA ASP A 167 -8.58 18.09 -1.22
C ASP A 167 -9.16 16.69 -0.91
N TRP A 168 -9.23 16.32 0.36
CA TRP A 168 -9.83 15.08 0.83
C TRP A 168 -10.93 15.28 1.89
N GLY A 169 -11.49 16.48 1.97
CA GLY A 169 -12.59 16.80 2.88
C GLY A 169 -12.22 16.75 4.37
N CYS A 170 -10.94 16.85 4.73
CA CYS A 170 -10.41 16.92 6.09
C CYS A 170 -10.90 15.80 7.00
N THR A 171 -10.90 14.56 6.49
CA THR A 171 -11.18 13.37 7.29
C THR A 171 -10.17 12.28 6.96
N GLY A 172 -9.91 11.39 7.91
CA GLY A 172 -9.06 10.22 7.66
C GLY A 172 -9.57 9.34 6.52
N LEU A 173 -10.86 9.00 6.52
CA LEU A 173 -11.45 8.20 5.44
C LEU A 173 -11.32 8.90 4.07
N GLY A 174 -11.55 10.21 4.02
CA GLY A 174 -11.36 11.00 2.82
C GLY A 174 -9.92 10.97 2.33
N TYR A 175 -8.95 11.11 3.24
CA TYR A 175 -7.53 11.02 2.88
C TYR A 175 -7.17 9.64 2.32
N LEU A 176 -7.62 8.55 2.97
CA LEU A 176 -7.37 7.20 2.47
C LEU A 176 -7.95 7.03 1.05
N ALA A 177 -9.16 7.54 0.80
CA ALA A 177 -9.75 7.53 -0.54
C ALA A 177 -8.94 8.36 -1.54
N TYR A 178 -8.47 9.55 -1.16
CA TYR A 178 -7.57 10.38 -1.96
C TYR A 178 -6.28 9.62 -2.29
N TRP A 179 -5.63 9.01 -1.31
CA TRP A 179 -4.37 8.29 -1.47
C TRP A 179 -4.50 7.10 -2.43
N PHE A 180 -5.53 6.26 -2.23
CA PHE A 180 -5.81 5.14 -3.14
C PHE A 180 -6.18 5.60 -4.56
N ALA A 181 -6.89 6.72 -4.70
CA ALA A 181 -7.26 7.25 -6.02
C ALA A 181 -6.05 7.70 -6.85
N HIS A 182 -4.93 8.01 -6.22
CA HIS A 182 -3.69 8.43 -6.89
C HIS A 182 -2.73 7.27 -7.19
N LEU A 183 -3.05 6.04 -6.79
CA LEU A 183 -2.23 4.89 -7.17
C LEU A 183 -2.25 4.70 -8.70
N PRO A 184 -1.08 4.56 -9.34
CA PRO A 184 -0.98 4.34 -10.78
C PRO A 184 -1.84 3.19 -11.28
N SER A 185 -2.56 3.43 -12.37
CA SER A 185 -3.48 2.46 -13.00
C SER A 185 -3.37 2.40 -14.53
N ASN A 186 -2.31 2.99 -15.09
CA ASN A 186 -2.10 3.06 -16.54
C ASN A 186 -1.69 1.71 -17.14
N TRP A 187 -1.86 1.57 -18.45
CA TRP A 187 -1.44 0.38 -19.19
C TRP A 187 0.06 0.40 -19.52
N GLY A 188 0.66 -0.77 -19.69
CA GLY A 188 2.07 -0.93 -20.07
C GLY A 188 3.01 -1.06 -18.88
N CYS A 189 4.29 -0.79 -19.13
CA CYS A 189 5.35 -0.82 -18.13
C CYS A 189 6.24 0.40 -18.18
N GLY A 190 6.74 0.76 -17.01
CA GLY A 190 7.69 1.83 -16.84
C GLY A 190 9.08 1.42 -17.31
N PRO A 191 9.94 2.40 -17.60
CA PRO A 191 11.35 2.14 -17.89
C PRO A 191 12.09 1.55 -16.67
N ASP A 192 11.49 1.61 -15.48
CA ASP A 192 11.94 0.98 -14.23
C ASP A 192 11.63 -0.53 -14.15
N GLY A 193 10.94 -1.10 -15.15
CA GLY A 193 10.59 -2.52 -15.18
C GLY A 193 9.41 -2.89 -14.27
N VAL A 194 8.64 -1.90 -13.81
CA VAL A 194 7.43 -2.08 -13.01
C VAL A 194 6.20 -1.80 -13.89
N ALA A 195 5.10 -2.52 -13.65
CA ALA A 195 3.86 -2.30 -14.37
C ALA A 195 3.26 -0.93 -14.03
N ASN A 196 2.72 -0.26 -15.06
CA ASN A 196 2.08 1.06 -14.94
C ASN A 196 0.82 1.05 -14.07
N ASN A 197 0.26 -0.14 -13.83
CA ASN A 197 -0.88 -0.36 -12.96
C ASN A 197 -0.43 -1.08 -11.69
N TRP A 198 -0.26 -0.32 -10.61
CA TRP A 198 0.21 -0.85 -9.33
C TRP A 198 -0.86 -1.69 -8.62
N TRP A 199 -2.14 -1.54 -8.99
CA TRP A 199 -3.22 -2.39 -8.47
C TRP A 199 -3.05 -3.86 -8.83
N LYS A 200 -2.27 -4.18 -9.88
CA LYS A 200 -1.91 -5.57 -10.19
C LYS A 200 -1.17 -6.22 -9.03
N TYR A 201 -0.15 -5.55 -8.48
CA TYR A 201 0.60 -6.06 -7.33
C TYR A 201 -0.24 -6.07 -6.06
N PHE A 202 -1.06 -5.03 -5.86
CA PHE A 202 -2.00 -4.99 -4.74
C PHE A 202 -2.89 -6.23 -4.76
N ALA A 203 -3.54 -6.53 -5.89
CA ALA A 203 -4.46 -7.64 -6.03
C ALA A 203 -3.75 -9.00 -5.94
N ASP A 204 -2.60 -9.15 -6.60
CA ASP A 204 -1.78 -10.36 -6.56
C ASP A 204 -0.37 -10.06 -6.01
N PRO A 205 -0.13 -10.26 -4.70
CA PRO A 205 1.15 -9.99 -4.07
C PRO A 205 2.29 -10.90 -4.58
N ALA A 206 2.00 -11.98 -5.31
CA ALA A 206 3.03 -12.83 -5.90
C ALA A 206 3.76 -12.13 -7.06
N LEU A 207 3.10 -11.19 -7.75
CA LEU A 207 3.73 -10.38 -8.78
C LEU A 207 4.86 -9.51 -8.21
N ALA A 208 4.83 -9.17 -6.92
CA ALA A 208 5.92 -8.43 -6.28
C ALA A 208 7.21 -9.25 -6.15
N LEU A 209 7.15 -10.58 -6.28
CA LEU A 209 8.35 -11.43 -6.30
C LEU A 209 9.10 -11.38 -7.64
N SER A 210 8.40 -10.97 -8.71
CA SER A 210 8.96 -10.74 -10.03
C SER A 210 8.28 -9.52 -10.66
N PRO A 211 8.70 -8.29 -10.28
CA PRO A 211 8.00 -7.06 -10.64
C PRO A 211 7.75 -6.85 -12.14
N SER A 212 8.60 -7.38 -13.01
CA SER A 212 8.40 -7.29 -14.46
C SER A 212 7.45 -8.34 -15.05
N SER A 213 7.06 -9.38 -14.30
CA SER A 213 6.14 -10.42 -14.79
C SER A 213 4.74 -9.94 -15.21
N PRO A 214 4.13 -8.90 -14.59
CA PRO A 214 2.88 -8.32 -15.10
C PRO A 214 3.04 -7.38 -16.31
N CYS A 215 4.27 -7.23 -16.83
CA CYS A 215 4.52 -6.52 -18.07
C CYS A 215 4.15 -7.38 -19.28
N PRO A 216 3.33 -6.87 -20.22
CA PRO A 216 3.05 -7.52 -21.48
C PRO A 216 4.26 -7.59 -22.41
#